data_AF-A0A969JQ81-F1
#
_entry.id   AF-A0A969JQ81-F1
#
_cell.length_a   1.000
_cell.length_b   1.000
_cell.length_c   1.000
_cell.angle_alpha   90.00
_cell.angle_beta   90.00
_cell.angle_gamma   90.00
#
_symmetry.space_group_name_H-M   'P 1'
#
loop_
_entity.id
_entity.type
_entity.pdbx_description
1 polymer ?
#
loop_
_entity_poly.entity_id
_entity_poly.type
_entity_poly.pdbx_seq_one_letter_code
_entity_poly.pdbx_strand_id
1 'polypeptide(L)'
;WDTGVGTKNGDGVNRVHIVILDPSGNVVLNRNDNSVPFCAWGNQSPCPKMGTTQWNSLPNGVYTMIAWARSANTSSWSAPDQITFTLNRTLPTPTATRTNTATPTITTTPTKTATPTNDGQPSVPVPFCTATPVPPSPTATKTPTKTPTKTNTPTSTATPTVTPTPTALPTGTPVPTATPVCPVYASPFTIVNNKLTFQITNNSGQIYEIASVYISWPDTATQNLVSVDLAGNTFWSGLQATSPFYGTGGWTGPASNRQIPPYSSRSITFTFSENLPAFSYFIQITFTNGCAISVGN
;
A
#
# COMPACT_ATOMS: atom_id res chain seq x y z
N TRP A 1 -24.61 -10.34 -9.20
CA TRP A 1 -25.89 -11.08 -9.17
C TRP A 1 -26.52 -10.88 -10.53
N ASP A 2 -26.61 -11.95 -11.31
CA ASP A 2 -27.25 -11.96 -12.63
C ASP A 2 -28.46 -12.90 -12.53
N THR A 3 -29.65 -12.34 -12.76
CA THR A 3 -30.93 -13.06 -12.66
C THR A 3 -31.18 -14.04 -13.80
N GLY A 4 -30.37 -14.01 -14.87
CA GLY A 4 -30.46 -14.91 -16.01
C GLY A 4 -29.77 -16.27 -15.81
N VAL A 5 -28.93 -16.40 -14.78
CA VAL A 5 -28.10 -17.61 -14.53
C VAL A 5 -28.34 -18.26 -13.16
N GLY A 6 -29.15 -17.65 -12.29
CA GLY A 6 -29.48 -18.22 -10.99
C GLY A 6 -30.32 -17.32 -10.09
N THR A 7 -30.79 -17.89 -8.99
CA THR A 7 -31.63 -17.22 -7.98
C THR A 7 -30.85 -16.75 -6.74
N LYS A 8 -29.61 -17.21 -6.57
CA LYS A 8 -28.72 -16.88 -5.43
C LYS A 8 -27.30 -16.57 -5.90
N ASN A 9 -26.53 -15.87 -5.05
CA ASN A 9 -25.12 -15.61 -5.29
C ASN A 9 -24.33 -16.92 -5.35
N GLY A 10 -23.64 -17.16 -6.47
CA GLY A 10 -22.86 -18.37 -6.71
C GLY A 10 -23.66 -19.55 -7.24
N ASP A 11 -24.94 -19.38 -7.61
CA ASP A 11 -25.68 -20.42 -8.31
C ASP A 11 -24.94 -20.84 -9.58
N GLY A 12 -24.81 -22.16 -9.76
CA GLY A 12 -24.07 -22.75 -10.88
C GLY A 12 -22.55 -22.68 -10.76
N VAL A 13 -21.98 -22.04 -9.74
CA VAL A 13 -20.54 -21.96 -9.47
C VAL A 13 -20.21 -22.75 -8.20
N ASN A 14 -19.28 -23.69 -8.28
CA ASN A 14 -18.85 -24.50 -7.12
C ASN A 14 -17.47 -24.11 -6.59
N ARG A 15 -16.68 -23.40 -7.39
CA ARG A 15 -15.32 -22.99 -7.03
C ARG A 15 -14.98 -21.65 -7.67
N VAL A 16 -14.30 -20.78 -6.95
CA VAL A 16 -13.68 -19.55 -7.48
C VAL A 16 -12.19 -19.55 -7.19
N HIS A 17 -11.34 -19.39 -8.20
CA HIS A 17 -9.91 -19.19 -8.03
C HIS A 17 -9.64 -17.70 -7.93
N ILE A 18 -8.83 -17.28 -6.97
CA ILE A 18 -8.54 -15.87 -6.72
C ILE A 18 -7.02 -15.69 -6.62
N VAL A 19 -6.49 -14.78 -7.43
CA VAL A 19 -5.10 -14.32 -7.38
C VAL A 19 -5.09 -12.84 -7.04
N ILE A 20 -4.20 -12.41 -6.16
CA ILE A 20 -3.95 -10.99 -5.90
C ILE A 20 -2.48 -10.70 -6.18
N LEU A 21 -2.23 -9.67 -6.97
CA LEU A 21 -0.90 -9.16 -7.30
C LEU A 21 -0.65 -7.86 -6.53
N ASP A 22 0.57 -7.69 -6.03
CA ASP A 22 1.06 -6.44 -5.46
C ASP A 22 1.33 -5.38 -6.55
N PRO A 23 1.65 -4.13 -6.19
CA PRO A 23 1.95 -3.07 -7.16
C PRO A 23 3.14 -3.37 -8.08
N SER A 24 4.00 -4.33 -7.70
CA SER A 24 5.15 -4.77 -8.48
C SER A 24 4.82 -6.00 -9.35
N GLY A 25 3.59 -6.50 -9.30
CA GLY A 25 3.14 -7.68 -10.05
C GLY A 25 3.42 -9.03 -9.37
N ASN A 26 3.89 -9.06 -8.11
CA ASN A 26 4.12 -10.33 -7.41
C ASN A 26 2.83 -10.87 -6.80
N VAL A 27 2.67 -12.19 -6.77
CA VAL A 27 1.54 -12.85 -6.11
C VAL A 27 1.62 -12.67 -4.60
N VAL A 28 0.60 -12.03 -4.03
CA VAL A 28 0.39 -11.96 -2.57
C VAL A 28 -0.75 -12.84 -2.09
N LEU A 29 -1.61 -13.32 -2.98
CA LEU A 29 -2.60 -14.36 -2.69
C LEU A 29 -2.81 -15.23 -3.93
N ASN A 30 -2.89 -16.54 -3.74
CA ASN A 30 -3.31 -17.49 -4.76
C ASN A 30 -4.10 -18.61 -4.04
N ARG A 31 -5.41 -18.70 -4.30
CA ARG A 31 -6.30 -19.58 -3.54
C ARG A 31 -7.51 -20.04 -4.35
N ASN A 32 -7.93 -21.27 -4.13
CA ASN A 32 -9.28 -21.75 -4.48
C ASN A 32 -10.25 -21.53 -3.32
N ASP A 33 -11.35 -20.83 -3.57
CA ASP A 33 -12.51 -20.73 -2.71
C ASP A 33 -13.58 -21.73 -3.15
N ASN A 34 -13.96 -22.63 -2.26
CA ASN A 34 -14.92 -23.71 -2.52
C ASN A 34 -16.25 -23.50 -1.78
N SER A 35 -16.37 -22.38 -1.06
CA SER A 35 -17.49 -22.14 -0.14
C SER A 35 -18.29 -20.95 -0.64
N VAL A 36 -19.55 -21.19 -0.99
CA VAL A 36 -20.50 -20.16 -1.38
C VAL A 36 -20.98 -19.44 -0.10
N PRO A 37 -21.05 -18.08 -0.06
CA PRO A 37 -20.64 -17.13 -1.10
C PRO A 37 -19.12 -17.02 -1.22
N PHE A 38 -18.60 -16.89 -2.45
CA PHE A 38 -17.16 -16.74 -2.68
C PHE A 38 -16.67 -15.35 -2.29
N CYS A 39 -15.58 -15.25 -1.53
CA CYS A 39 -14.98 -13.94 -1.25
C CYS A 39 -13.45 -13.97 -1.19
N ALA A 40 -12.83 -12.94 -1.78
CA ALA A 40 -11.44 -12.61 -1.50
C ALA A 40 -11.26 -11.96 -0.12
N TRP A 41 -12.23 -11.13 0.29
CA TRP A 41 -12.28 -10.47 1.60
C TRP A 41 -13.68 -10.57 2.19
N GLY A 42 -13.75 -10.99 3.45
CA GLY A 42 -15.01 -11.41 4.07
C GLY A 42 -15.94 -10.25 4.38
N ASN A 43 -17.15 -10.32 3.82
CA ASN A 43 -18.30 -9.53 4.23
C ASN A 43 -19.54 -10.41 4.49
N GLN A 44 -19.57 -11.65 4.00
CA GLN A 44 -20.59 -12.66 4.31
C GLN A 44 -19.90 -13.97 4.71
N SER A 45 -20.30 -14.54 5.84
CA SER A 45 -19.67 -15.71 6.46
C SER A 45 -20.07 -17.02 5.75
N PRO A 46 -19.20 -18.03 5.58
CA PRO A 46 -17.81 -18.13 6.04
C PRO A 46 -16.81 -18.10 4.87
N CYS A 47 -16.29 -16.91 4.53
CA CYS A 47 -15.21 -16.77 3.55
C CYS A 47 -13.83 -16.98 4.21
N PRO A 48 -12.91 -17.76 3.60
CA PRO A 48 -11.54 -17.87 4.08
C PRO A 48 -10.87 -16.49 4.01
N LYS A 49 -10.50 -15.91 5.15
CA LYS A 49 -9.82 -14.61 5.21
C LYS A 49 -8.32 -14.80 4.94
N MET A 50 -7.70 -13.85 4.24
CA MET A 50 -6.24 -13.72 4.29
C MET A 50 -5.81 -13.59 5.75
N GLY A 51 -4.75 -14.30 6.15
CA GLY A 51 -4.25 -14.25 7.52
C GLY A 51 -3.93 -12.81 7.91
N THR A 52 -4.29 -12.41 9.13
CA THR A 52 -4.16 -11.03 9.61
C THR A 52 -2.72 -10.52 9.55
N THR A 53 -1.74 -11.38 9.84
CA THR A 53 -0.32 -11.06 9.72
C THR A 53 0.08 -10.73 8.29
N GLN A 54 -0.32 -11.58 7.34
CA GLN A 54 -0.04 -11.39 5.92
C GLN A 54 -0.73 -10.13 5.39
N TRP A 55 -2.00 -9.91 5.76
CA TRP A 55 -2.72 -8.69 5.41
C TRP A 55 -1.96 -7.47 5.91
N ASN A 56 -1.60 -7.43 7.20
CA ASN A 56 -0.96 -6.28 7.82
C ASN A 56 0.47 -6.01 7.31
N SER A 57 1.17 -7.00 6.77
CA SER A 57 2.49 -6.81 6.16
C SER A 57 2.45 -6.23 4.74
N LEU A 58 1.29 -6.19 4.07
CA LEU A 58 1.17 -5.65 2.73
C LEU A 58 1.43 -4.12 2.70
N PRO A 59 2.34 -3.62 1.83
CA PRO A 59 2.60 -2.18 1.68
C PRO A 59 1.42 -1.44 1.06
N ASN A 60 1.38 -0.11 1.23
CA ASN A 60 0.42 0.71 0.51
C ASN A 60 0.70 0.68 -0.99
N GLY A 61 -0.36 0.67 -1.80
CA GLY A 61 -0.25 0.66 -3.26
C GLY A 61 -1.51 0.18 -3.97
N VAL A 62 -1.42 0.06 -5.29
CA VAL A 62 -2.49 -0.46 -6.14
C VAL A 62 -2.27 -1.95 -6.36
N TYR A 63 -3.25 -2.75 -5.97
CA TYR A 63 -3.26 -4.20 -6.11
C TYR A 63 -4.21 -4.61 -7.21
N THR A 64 -3.93 -5.74 -7.87
CA THR A 64 -4.80 -6.34 -8.88
C THR A 64 -5.35 -7.65 -8.37
N MET A 65 -6.66 -7.78 -8.26
CA MET A 65 -7.34 -9.05 -8.01
C MET A 65 -7.81 -9.63 -9.33
N ILE A 66 -7.54 -10.92 -9.54
CA ILE A 66 -7.99 -11.69 -10.70
C ILE A 66 -8.79 -12.88 -10.17
N ALA A 67 -9.97 -13.11 -10.73
CA ALA A 67 -10.86 -14.18 -10.29
C ALA A 67 -11.39 -15.01 -11.46
N TRP A 68 -11.43 -16.33 -11.28
CA TRP A 68 -12.03 -17.29 -12.20
C TRP A 68 -13.13 -18.06 -11.48
N ALA A 69 -14.24 -18.34 -12.13
CA ALA A 69 -15.32 -19.16 -11.61
C ALA A 69 -15.34 -20.54 -12.30
N ARG A 70 -15.72 -21.58 -11.58
CA ARG A 70 -15.93 -22.93 -12.13
C ARG A 70 -17.25 -23.49 -11.64
N SER A 71 -17.97 -24.13 -12.55
CA SER A 71 -19.20 -24.86 -12.24
C SER A 71 -18.90 -26.27 -11.76
N ALA A 72 -19.76 -26.84 -10.91
CA ALA A 72 -19.68 -28.26 -10.52
C ALA A 72 -19.83 -29.19 -11.74
N ASN A 73 -20.55 -28.72 -12.76
CA ASN A 73 -20.88 -29.50 -13.95
C ASN A 73 -19.81 -29.38 -15.05
N THR A 74 -18.81 -28.52 -14.86
CA THR A 74 -17.73 -28.31 -15.82
C THR A 74 -16.38 -28.56 -15.16
N SER A 75 -15.46 -29.15 -15.93
CA SER A 75 -14.04 -29.17 -15.54
C SER A 75 -13.34 -27.84 -15.83
N SER A 76 -14.01 -26.98 -16.59
CA SER A 76 -13.53 -25.71 -17.12
C SER A 76 -13.75 -24.55 -16.15
N TRP A 77 -12.74 -23.70 -16.05
CA TRP A 77 -12.82 -22.38 -15.47
C TRP A 77 -13.38 -21.38 -16.48
N SER A 78 -14.06 -20.34 -16.01
CA SER A 78 -14.48 -19.19 -16.81
C SER A 78 -13.28 -18.41 -17.32
N ALA A 79 -13.50 -17.50 -18.26
CA ALA A 79 -12.56 -16.39 -18.45
C ALA A 79 -12.37 -15.66 -17.10
N PRO A 80 -11.16 -15.16 -16.78
CA PRO A 80 -10.96 -14.34 -15.62
C PRO A 80 -11.66 -13.01 -15.77
N ASP A 81 -12.10 -12.49 -14.64
CA ASP A 81 -12.35 -11.07 -14.47
C ASP A 81 -11.29 -10.48 -13.54
N GLN A 82 -10.98 -9.20 -13.73
CA GLN A 82 -9.96 -8.51 -12.94
C GLN A 82 -10.43 -7.14 -12.48
N ILE A 83 -10.04 -6.80 -11.25
CA ILE A 83 -10.31 -5.50 -10.65
C ILE A 83 -9.09 -5.02 -9.88
N THR A 84 -8.85 -3.71 -9.91
CA THR A 84 -7.81 -3.09 -9.09
C THR A 84 -8.41 -2.45 -7.84
N PHE A 85 -7.64 -2.45 -6.76
CA PHE A 85 -8.01 -1.77 -5.51
C PHE A 85 -6.78 -1.14 -4.86
N THR A 86 -6.99 -0.05 -4.12
CA THR A 86 -5.91 0.66 -3.46
C THR A 86 -5.87 0.33 -1.97
N LEU A 87 -4.72 -0.12 -1.50
CA LEU A 87 -4.42 -0.23 -0.07
C LEU A 87 -3.75 1.07 0.38
N ASN A 88 -4.45 1.86 1.18
CA ASN A 88 -3.91 3.09 1.76
C ASN A 88 -4.12 3.10 3.27
N ARG A 89 -3.11 2.63 4.01
CA ARG A 89 -3.06 2.68 5.47
C ARG A 89 -2.38 3.97 5.89
N THR A 90 -3.10 4.82 6.62
CA THR A 90 -2.48 5.90 7.37
C THR A 90 -1.65 5.27 8.48
N LEU A 91 -0.31 5.36 8.38
CA LEU A 91 0.54 5.06 9.53
C LEU A 91 0.08 5.97 10.67
N PRO A 92 -0.23 5.45 11.88
CA PRO A 92 -0.58 6.32 12.98
C PRO A 92 0.55 7.33 13.17
N THR A 93 0.21 8.61 13.01
CA THR A 93 1.14 9.69 13.36
C THR A 93 1.60 9.42 14.78
N PRO A 94 2.91 9.37 15.07
CA PRO A 94 3.37 9.15 16.44
C PRO A 94 2.69 10.20 17.31
N THR A 95 1.83 9.75 18.23
CA THR A 95 1.15 10.62 19.18
C THR A 95 2.23 11.41 19.90
N ALA A 96 2.22 12.74 19.76
CA ALA A 96 3.19 13.60 20.42
C ALA A 96 3.24 13.22 21.92
N THR A 97 4.35 12.64 22.35
CA THR A 97 4.60 12.34 23.75
C THR A 97 4.45 13.66 24.52
N ARG A 98 3.46 13.74 25.42
CA ARG A 98 3.23 14.96 26.22
C ARG A 98 4.55 15.41 26.83
N THR A 99 5.03 16.58 26.39
CA THR A 99 6.16 17.25 27.02
C THR A 99 5.70 17.69 28.41
N ASN A 100 6.47 17.34 29.44
CA ASN A 100 6.14 17.71 30.82
C ASN A 100 5.86 19.21 30.92
N THR A 101 4.63 19.55 31.31
CA THR A 101 4.17 20.91 31.60
C THR A 101 5.13 21.55 32.61
N ALA A 102 5.70 22.71 32.27
CA ALA A 102 6.53 23.47 33.18
C ALA A 102 5.76 23.79 34.46
N THR A 103 6.33 23.41 35.60
CA THR A 103 5.83 23.71 36.95
C THR A 103 5.58 25.22 37.10
N PRO A 104 4.42 25.68 37.58
CA PRO A 104 4.15 27.10 37.76
C PRO A 104 5.08 27.70 38.82
N THR A 105 5.78 28.78 38.46
CA THR A 105 6.60 29.57 39.38
C THR A 105 5.70 30.31 40.38
N ILE A 106 5.86 30.02 41.68
CA ILE A 106 5.14 30.71 42.75
C ILE A 106 5.53 32.19 42.73
N THR A 107 4.55 33.06 42.48
CA THR A 107 4.71 34.52 42.57
C THR A 107 4.65 34.93 44.04
N THR A 108 5.75 35.44 44.58
CA THR A 108 5.77 35.99 45.94
C THR A 108 5.12 37.38 45.95
N THR A 109 4.10 37.53 46.79
CA THR A 109 3.31 38.74 47.02
C THR A 109 4.18 39.92 47.49
N PRO A 110 4.05 41.14 46.92
CA PRO A 110 4.78 42.30 47.39
C PRO A 110 4.31 42.78 48.78
N THR A 111 5.30 43.15 49.59
CA THR A 111 5.23 43.56 51.00
C THR A 111 4.43 44.85 51.20
N LYS A 112 3.59 44.88 52.24
CA LYS A 112 2.79 46.04 52.69
C LYS A 112 3.69 47.19 53.16
N THR A 113 3.54 48.35 52.55
CA THR A 113 4.21 49.62 52.89
C THR A 113 3.76 50.13 54.28
N ALA A 114 4.71 50.58 55.09
CA ALA A 114 4.47 51.15 56.42
C ALA A 114 3.76 52.52 56.34
N THR A 115 2.77 52.70 57.21
CA THR A 115 2.02 53.94 57.42
C THR A 115 2.85 54.92 58.29
N PRO A 116 2.96 56.21 57.95
CA PRO A 116 3.61 57.18 58.83
C PRO A 116 2.66 57.58 59.96
N THR A 117 3.09 57.41 61.21
CA THR A 117 2.40 57.92 62.39
C THR A 117 3.06 59.26 62.76
N ASN A 118 2.33 60.35 62.61
CA ASN A 118 2.64 61.63 63.25
C ASN A 118 1.86 61.67 64.56
N ASP A 119 2.54 61.76 65.69
CA ASP A 119 2.02 62.54 66.82
C ASP A 119 3.16 63.02 67.70
N GLY A 120 3.11 64.31 68.05
CA GLY A 120 4.17 64.99 68.77
C GLY A 120 4.00 64.89 70.28
N GLN A 121 5.12 64.83 71.01
CA GLN A 121 5.20 65.39 72.35
C GLN A 121 6.68 65.57 72.80
N PRO A 122 7.05 66.69 73.44
CA PRO A 122 8.42 66.94 73.92
C PRO A 122 8.62 66.66 75.42
N SER A 123 9.89 66.73 75.85
CA SER A 123 10.48 66.65 77.22
C SER A 123 10.90 65.23 77.64
N VAL A 124 12.04 64.92 78.30
CA VAL A 124 13.12 65.64 79.02
C VAL A 124 14.33 64.66 79.10
N PRO A 125 15.59 65.09 79.40
CA PRO A 125 16.77 64.21 79.44
C PRO A 125 17.18 63.81 80.87
N VAL A 126 17.44 62.53 81.16
CA VAL A 126 18.19 62.05 82.35
C VAL A 126 18.58 60.55 82.22
N PRO A 127 19.59 60.03 82.96
CA PRO A 127 20.78 59.48 82.32
C PRO A 127 21.13 58.03 82.71
N PHE A 128 22.19 57.53 82.05
CA PHE A 128 23.23 56.62 82.55
C PHE A 128 22.82 55.24 83.08
N CYS A 129 23.28 54.19 82.40
CA CYS A 129 24.03 53.12 83.04
C CYS A 129 24.88 52.35 82.03
N THR A 130 26.18 52.38 82.29
CA THR A 130 27.29 51.68 81.65
C THR A 130 27.31 50.18 81.94
N ALA A 131 27.49 49.35 80.90
CA ALA A 131 28.04 48.01 81.04
C ALA A 131 28.83 47.60 79.77
N THR A 132 30.16 47.55 79.95
CA THR A 132 31.12 46.53 79.52
C THR A 132 31.31 46.21 78.01
N PRO A 133 32.56 46.30 77.48
CA PRO A 133 32.83 46.13 76.05
C PRO A 133 32.81 44.65 75.62
N VAL A 134 32.03 44.36 74.57
CA VAL A 134 32.01 43.08 73.83
C VAL A 134 32.87 43.25 72.57
N PRO A 135 33.75 42.28 72.24
CA PRO A 135 34.65 42.35 71.08
C PRO A 135 33.89 42.45 69.75
N PRO A 136 34.46 43.11 68.71
CA PRO A 136 33.78 43.33 67.45
C PRO A 136 33.54 42.00 66.71
N SER A 137 32.26 41.66 66.56
CA SER A 137 31.75 40.59 65.70
C SER A 137 31.87 41.00 64.22
N PRO A 138 32.21 40.08 63.29
CA PRO A 138 32.63 40.41 61.93
C PRO A 138 31.61 41.24 61.16
N THR A 139 32.13 42.29 60.54
CA THR A 139 31.44 43.27 59.71
C THR A 139 30.63 42.58 58.59
N ALA A 140 29.31 42.76 58.60
CA ALA A 140 28.44 42.30 57.51
C ALA A 140 28.75 43.11 56.25
N THR A 141 29.40 42.48 55.28
CA THR A 141 29.63 43.01 53.93
C THR A 141 28.29 43.34 53.28
N LYS A 142 28.05 44.62 52.96
CA LYS A 142 26.87 45.05 52.20
C LYS A 142 26.92 44.44 50.81
N THR A 143 26.12 43.43 50.56
CA THR A 143 25.87 42.88 49.23
C THR A 143 25.22 43.98 48.37
N PRO A 144 25.74 44.28 47.16
CA PRO A 144 25.15 45.30 46.31
C PRO A 144 23.72 44.90 45.92
N THR A 145 22.77 45.73 46.32
CA THR A 145 21.35 45.59 46.00
C THR A 145 21.18 45.74 44.49
N LYS A 146 20.67 44.68 43.82
CA LYS A 146 20.36 44.73 42.39
C LYS A 146 19.30 45.80 42.14
N THR A 147 19.68 46.84 41.40
CA THR A 147 18.77 47.87 40.89
C THR A 147 17.69 47.19 40.05
N PRO A 148 16.39 47.42 40.30
CA PRO A 148 15.33 46.85 39.47
C PRO A 148 15.41 47.46 38.07
N THR A 149 15.73 46.62 37.10
CA THR A 149 15.73 46.97 35.67
C THR A 149 14.29 47.24 35.25
N LYS A 150 14.03 48.40 34.62
CA LYS A 150 12.71 48.76 34.08
C LYS A 150 12.20 47.63 33.19
N THR A 151 11.11 47.00 33.61
CA THR A 151 10.40 46.01 32.82
C THR A 151 9.73 46.73 31.65
N ASN A 152 10.15 46.41 30.42
CA ASN A 152 9.50 46.94 29.23
C ASN A 152 8.04 46.50 29.21
N THR A 153 7.14 47.47 29.24
CA THR A 153 5.70 47.29 29.04
C THR A 153 5.48 46.55 27.72
N PRO A 154 4.70 45.45 27.68
CA PRO A 154 4.44 44.75 26.43
C PRO A 154 3.68 45.68 25.49
N THR A 155 4.34 46.08 24.41
CA THR A 155 3.70 46.75 23.28
C THR A 155 2.67 45.80 22.69
N SER A 156 1.44 46.29 22.51
CA SER A 156 0.35 45.56 21.84
C SER A 156 0.80 45.13 20.44
N THR A 157 1.14 43.86 20.29
CA THR A 157 1.47 43.27 19.00
C THR A 157 0.22 43.26 18.13
N ALA A 158 0.26 43.94 16.98
CA ALA A 158 -0.83 43.92 16.02
C ALA A 158 -1.17 42.47 15.67
N THR A 159 -2.44 42.10 15.87
CA THR A 159 -2.96 40.79 15.54
C THR A 159 -2.79 40.58 14.03
N PRO A 160 -2.16 39.48 13.56
CA PRO A 160 -1.97 39.27 12.14
C PRO A 160 -3.35 39.15 11.47
N THR A 161 -3.65 40.09 10.59
CA THR A 161 -4.85 40.05 9.77
C THR A 161 -4.75 38.83 8.87
N VAL A 162 -5.73 37.93 8.94
CA VAL A 162 -5.79 36.73 8.11
C VAL A 162 -6.02 37.19 6.67
N THR A 163 -4.95 37.29 5.88
CA THR A 163 -5.05 37.56 4.45
C THR A 163 -5.80 36.38 3.83
N PRO A 164 -6.93 36.58 3.14
CA PRO A 164 -7.62 35.50 2.47
C PRO A 164 -6.69 34.90 1.42
N THR A 165 -6.23 33.68 1.68
CA THR A 165 -5.43 32.91 0.73
C THR A 165 -6.26 32.73 -0.54
N PRO A 166 -5.74 33.07 -1.74
CA PRO A 166 -6.48 32.91 -2.97
C PRO A 166 -6.95 31.45 -3.08
N THR A 167 -8.26 31.26 -3.11
CA THR A 167 -8.88 29.96 -3.31
C THR A 167 -8.39 29.42 -4.65
N ALA A 168 -7.70 28.27 -4.64
CA ALA A 168 -7.23 27.65 -5.86
C ALA A 168 -8.45 27.45 -6.79
N LEU A 169 -8.41 28.09 -7.95
CA LEU A 169 -9.39 27.89 -9.02
C LEU A 169 -9.43 26.39 -9.31
N PRO A 170 -10.62 25.76 -9.48
CA PRO A 170 -10.70 24.36 -9.83
C PRO A 170 -9.87 24.12 -11.09
N THR A 171 -8.73 23.46 -10.90
CA THR A 171 -7.89 22.97 -12.00
C THR A 171 -8.77 22.06 -12.83
N GLY A 172 -8.84 22.36 -14.14
CA GLY A 172 -9.70 21.63 -15.07
C GLY A 172 -9.60 20.13 -14.83
N THR A 173 -10.76 19.48 -14.72
CA THR A 173 -10.87 18.04 -14.59
C THR A 173 -9.93 17.38 -15.59
N PRO A 174 -8.98 16.53 -15.17
CA PRO A 174 -8.04 15.92 -16.10
C PRO A 174 -8.87 15.25 -17.20
N VAL A 175 -8.62 15.68 -18.44
CA VAL A 175 -9.17 15.02 -19.61
C VAL A 175 -8.75 13.55 -19.50
N PRO A 176 -9.67 12.58 -19.56
CA PRO A 176 -9.29 11.17 -19.49
C PRO A 176 -8.29 10.89 -20.60
N THR A 177 -7.03 10.69 -20.21
CA THR A 177 -5.98 10.24 -21.11
C THR A 177 -6.47 8.94 -21.71
N ALA A 178 -6.55 8.85 -23.04
CA ALA A 178 -6.98 7.64 -23.72
C ALA A 178 -6.18 6.45 -23.14
N THR A 179 -6.89 5.48 -22.58
CA THR A 179 -6.28 4.26 -22.05
C THR A 179 -5.45 3.66 -23.17
N PRO A 180 -4.13 3.46 -23.01
CA PRO A 180 -3.29 2.96 -24.09
C PRO A 180 -3.82 1.60 -24.53
N VAL A 181 -4.36 1.55 -25.76
CA VAL A 181 -4.82 0.30 -26.37
C VAL A 181 -3.60 -0.58 -26.54
N CYS A 182 -3.66 -1.83 -26.07
CA CYS A 182 -2.56 -2.73 -26.34
C CYS A 182 -2.54 -3.11 -27.83
N PRO A 183 -1.45 -2.80 -28.58
CA PRO A 183 -1.33 -3.13 -30.00
C PRO A 183 -0.79 -4.55 -30.22
N VAL A 184 -0.86 -5.40 -29.20
CA VAL A 184 -0.45 -6.81 -29.25
C VAL A 184 -1.68 -7.68 -29.19
N TYR A 185 -1.72 -8.70 -30.04
CA TYR A 185 -2.85 -9.61 -30.17
C TYR A 185 -2.38 -11.06 -30.08
N ALA A 186 -3.28 -11.94 -29.68
CA ALA A 186 -3.05 -13.38 -29.71
C ALA A 186 -3.98 -14.04 -30.72
N SER A 187 -3.48 -15.02 -31.46
CA SER A 187 -4.33 -15.93 -32.22
C SER A 187 -5.03 -16.91 -31.29
N PRO A 188 -6.10 -17.59 -31.74
CA PRO A 188 -6.54 -18.82 -31.10
C PRO A 188 -5.36 -19.80 -30.97
N PHE A 189 -5.38 -20.59 -29.90
CA PHE A 189 -4.38 -21.63 -29.72
C PHE A 189 -4.77 -22.92 -30.44
N THR A 190 -3.77 -23.73 -30.72
CA THR A 190 -3.92 -25.11 -31.16
C THR A 190 -3.31 -26.04 -30.13
N ILE A 191 -3.95 -27.19 -29.94
CA ILE A 191 -3.43 -28.28 -29.11
C ILE A 191 -3.05 -29.42 -30.03
N VAL A 192 -1.78 -29.81 -29.98
CA VAL A 192 -1.25 -30.97 -30.70
C VAL A 192 -0.41 -31.77 -29.73
N ASN A 193 -0.85 -33.00 -29.43
CA ASN A 193 -0.22 -33.87 -28.44
C ASN A 193 -0.08 -33.17 -27.07
N ASN A 194 1.14 -33.03 -26.57
CA ASN A 194 1.47 -32.39 -25.30
C ASN A 194 1.79 -30.89 -25.43
N LYS A 195 1.46 -30.25 -26.55
CA LYS A 195 1.79 -28.85 -26.82
C LYS A 195 0.56 -28.01 -27.06
N LEU A 196 0.51 -26.85 -26.40
CA LEU A 196 -0.44 -25.78 -26.66
C LEU A 196 0.32 -24.60 -27.27
N THR A 197 -0.09 -24.17 -28.45
CA THR A 197 0.65 -23.16 -29.24
C THR A 197 -0.27 -22.08 -29.78
N PHE A 198 0.15 -20.82 -29.71
CA PHE A 198 -0.52 -19.70 -30.41
C PHE A 198 0.50 -18.65 -30.86
N GLN A 199 0.06 -17.75 -31.74
CA GLN A 199 0.86 -16.62 -32.21
C GLN A 199 0.56 -15.37 -31.39
N ILE A 200 1.61 -14.67 -31.00
CA ILE A 200 1.55 -13.31 -30.46
C ILE A 200 2.00 -12.35 -31.55
N THR A 201 1.15 -11.41 -31.95
CA THR A 201 1.43 -10.43 -33.01
C THR A 201 1.52 -9.03 -32.40
N ASN A 202 2.67 -8.38 -32.57
CA ASN A 202 2.90 -6.99 -32.22
C ASN A 202 2.71 -6.11 -33.46
N ASN A 203 1.71 -5.24 -33.45
CA ASN A 203 1.41 -4.33 -34.56
C ASN A 203 1.88 -2.88 -34.29
N SER A 204 2.96 -2.72 -33.52
CA SER A 204 3.50 -1.42 -33.17
C SER A 204 5.00 -1.31 -33.43
N GLY A 205 5.53 -0.09 -33.36
CA GLY A 205 6.95 0.24 -33.46
C GLY A 205 7.79 -0.08 -32.21
N GLN A 206 7.18 -0.58 -31.13
CA GLN A 206 7.85 -0.83 -29.84
C GLN A 206 8.18 -2.32 -29.67
N ILE A 207 9.17 -2.63 -28.83
CA ILE A 207 9.44 -4.01 -28.39
C ILE A 207 8.55 -4.32 -27.19
N TYR A 208 7.91 -5.50 -27.20
CA TYR A 208 7.15 -6.02 -26.07
C TYR A 208 7.91 -7.18 -25.44
N GLU A 209 8.31 -7.02 -24.18
CA GLU A 209 8.94 -8.10 -23.41
C GLU A 209 7.91 -8.73 -22.47
N ILE A 210 7.82 -10.06 -22.49
CA ILE A 210 6.96 -10.81 -21.57
C ILE A 210 7.47 -10.63 -20.13
N ALA A 211 6.61 -10.06 -19.29
CA ALA A 211 6.84 -9.89 -17.86
C ALA A 211 6.27 -11.05 -17.04
N SER A 212 5.08 -11.55 -17.41
CA SER A 212 4.47 -12.68 -16.73
C SER A 212 3.71 -13.61 -17.68
N VAL A 213 3.66 -14.88 -17.31
CA VAL A 213 2.90 -15.93 -17.99
C VAL A 213 1.96 -16.59 -16.98
N TYR A 214 0.67 -16.53 -17.24
CA TYR A 214 -0.36 -17.30 -16.55
C TYR A 214 -0.89 -18.36 -17.49
N ILE A 215 -1.01 -19.60 -17.04
CA ILE A 215 -1.76 -20.64 -17.74
C ILE A 215 -2.50 -21.52 -16.74
N SER A 216 -3.79 -21.75 -17.00
CA SER A 216 -4.61 -22.74 -16.32
C SER A 216 -5.01 -23.85 -17.28
N TRP A 217 -5.00 -25.08 -16.78
CA TRP A 217 -5.30 -26.30 -17.50
C TRP A 217 -6.06 -27.27 -16.56
N PRO A 218 -6.64 -28.35 -17.09
CA PRO A 218 -7.25 -29.37 -16.25
C PRO A 218 -6.20 -30.01 -15.34
N ASP A 219 -6.37 -29.88 -14.03
CA ASP A 219 -5.51 -30.50 -13.03
C ASP A 219 -5.79 -32.00 -12.96
N THR A 220 -5.33 -32.74 -13.96
CA THR A 220 -5.18 -34.19 -13.89
C THR A 220 -3.80 -34.46 -13.33
N ALA A 221 -3.66 -35.37 -12.36
CA ALA A 221 -2.43 -35.60 -11.59
C ALA A 221 -1.16 -35.94 -12.41
N THR A 222 -1.27 -36.09 -13.74
CA THR A 222 -0.19 -36.45 -14.66
C THR A 222 0.18 -35.34 -15.66
N GLN A 223 -0.57 -34.23 -15.71
CA GLN A 223 -0.35 -33.14 -16.66
C GLN A 223 0.43 -32.00 -16.01
N ASN A 224 1.76 -32.10 -16.12
CA ASN A 224 2.67 -31.12 -15.56
C ASN A 224 3.14 -30.18 -16.68
N LEU A 225 3.17 -28.88 -16.43
CA LEU A 225 3.82 -27.93 -17.35
C LEU A 225 5.33 -28.06 -17.19
N VAL A 226 6.05 -28.24 -18.30
CA VAL A 226 7.48 -28.55 -18.34
C VAL A 226 8.32 -27.42 -18.93
N SER A 227 7.82 -26.77 -19.99
CA SER A 227 8.50 -25.63 -20.59
C SER A 227 7.54 -24.59 -21.17
N VAL A 228 8.03 -23.35 -21.25
CA VAL A 228 7.43 -22.28 -22.03
C VAL A 228 8.49 -21.70 -22.96
N ASP A 229 8.17 -21.72 -24.25
CA ASP A 229 9.07 -21.34 -25.34
C ASP A 229 8.46 -20.19 -26.15
N LEU A 230 9.28 -19.22 -26.57
CA LEU A 230 8.89 -18.15 -27.49
C LEU A 230 9.79 -18.19 -28.74
N ALA A 231 9.16 -18.36 -29.90
CA ALA A 231 9.80 -18.57 -31.18
C ALA A 231 10.92 -19.64 -31.14
N GLY A 232 10.66 -20.73 -30.40
CA GLY A 232 11.59 -21.84 -30.23
C GLY A 232 12.65 -21.64 -29.12
N ASN A 233 12.71 -20.46 -28.49
CA ASN A 233 13.62 -20.20 -27.39
C ASN A 233 12.94 -20.44 -26.04
N THR A 234 13.46 -21.38 -25.25
CA THR A 234 12.99 -21.64 -23.89
C THR A 234 13.36 -20.48 -22.97
N PHE A 235 12.36 -19.86 -22.37
CA PHE A 235 12.55 -18.82 -21.36
C PHE A 235 12.04 -19.22 -19.98
N TRP A 236 11.36 -20.37 -19.89
CA TRP A 236 11.05 -21.02 -18.62
C TRP A 236 11.10 -22.53 -18.81
N SER A 237 11.72 -23.22 -17.86
CA SER A 237 11.65 -24.68 -17.73
C SER A 237 11.56 -25.05 -16.25
N GLY A 238 10.84 -26.13 -15.96
CA GLY A 238 10.61 -26.59 -14.61
C GLY A 238 9.62 -27.74 -14.57
N LEU A 239 9.17 -28.11 -13.38
CA LEU A 239 8.07 -29.04 -13.21
C LEU A 239 6.97 -28.37 -12.41
N GLN A 240 5.96 -27.85 -13.09
CA GLN A 240 4.76 -27.34 -12.44
C GLN A 240 3.69 -28.43 -12.48
N ALA A 241 3.53 -29.15 -11.37
CA ALA A 241 2.67 -30.32 -11.28
C ALA A 241 1.17 -30.01 -11.07
N THR A 242 0.85 -28.78 -10.70
CA THR A 242 -0.54 -28.37 -10.42
C THR A 242 -0.91 -27.13 -11.21
N SER A 243 -2.17 -27.09 -11.62
CA SER A 243 -2.74 -25.91 -12.25
C SER A 243 -3.29 -24.90 -11.21
N PRO A 244 -3.15 -23.58 -11.41
CA PRO A 244 -2.48 -22.90 -12.52
C PRO A 244 -0.98 -22.67 -12.32
N PHE A 245 -0.29 -22.43 -13.43
CA PHE A 245 1.06 -21.86 -13.45
C PHE A 245 0.97 -20.34 -13.50
N TYR A 246 1.78 -19.68 -12.67
CA TYR A 246 2.02 -18.24 -12.76
C TYR A 246 3.51 -17.95 -12.64
N GLY A 247 4.15 -17.64 -13.77
CA GLY A 247 5.55 -17.25 -13.83
C GLY A 247 5.70 -15.74 -13.94
N THR A 248 6.46 -15.12 -13.03
CA THR A 248 6.77 -13.67 -13.02
C THR A 248 8.28 -13.37 -13.09
N GLY A 249 9.12 -14.41 -13.16
CA GLY A 249 10.57 -14.26 -13.07
C GLY A 249 11.29 -15.61 -13.09
N GLY A 250 12.59 -15.61 -12.78
CA GLY A 250 13.41 -16.81 -12.88
C GLY A 250 13.59 -17.30 -14.31
N TRP A 251 13.46 -16.39 -15.27
CA TRP A 251 13.50 -16.70 -16.68
C TRP A 251 14.88 -17.19 -17.12
N THR A 252 14.90 -18.23 -17.93
CA THR A 252 16.12 -18.76 -18.54
C THR A 252 16.51 -17.94 -19.76
N GLY A 253 17.82 -17.78 -19.98
CA GLY A 253 18.34 -17.09 -21.16
C GLY A 253 18.14 -15.56 -21.17
N PRO A 254 18.59 -14.89 -22.25
CA PRO A 254 18.53 -13.44 -22.36
C PRO A 254 17.10 -12.91 -22.53
N ALA A 255 16.90 -11.62 -22.25
CA ALA A 255 15.62 -10.93 -22.46
C ALA A 255 15.08 -11.06 -23.89
N SER A 256 15.96 -11.15 -24.90
CA SER A 256 15.58 -11.37 -26.29
C SER A 256 14.77 -12.66 -26.52
N ASN A 257 14.90 -13.67 -25.66
CA ASN A 257 14.10 -14.89 -25.72
C ASN A 257 12.64 -14.67 -25.29
N ARG A 258 12.31 -13.49 -24.75
CA ARG A 258 10.98 -13.11 -24.26
C ARG A 258 10.42 -11.88 -24.97
N GLN A 259 11.08 -11.44 -26.05
CA GLN A 259 10.71 -10.22 -26.76
C GLN A 259 9.97 -10.51 -28.04
N ILE A 260 8.94 -9.70 -28.31
CA ILE A 260 8.22 -9.63 -29.57
C ILE A 260 8.66 -8.33 -30.25
N PRO A 261 9.52 -8.41 -31.29
CA PRO A 261 9.99 -7.24 -32.01
C PRO A 261 8.85 -6.43 -32.65
N PRO A 262 9.12 -5.18 -33.05
CA PRO A 262 8.17 -4.33 -33.77
C PRO A 262 7.61 -5.01 -35.02
N TYR A 263 6.31 -4.83 -35.28
CA TYR A 263 5.61 -5.31 -36.48
C TYR A 263 5.88 -6.79 -36.81
N SER A 264 5.91 -7.65 -35.78
CA SER A 264 6.29 -9.05 -35.94
C SER A 264 5.36 -9.99 -35.17
N SER A 265 5.38 -11.27 -35.56
CA SER A 265 4.68 -12.35 -34.87
C SER A 265 5.67 -13.35 -34.30
N ARG A 266 5.39 -13.84 -33.09
CA ARG A 266 6.16 -14.87 -32.41
C ARG A 266 5.23 -15.99 -31.93
N SER A 267 5.61 -17.24 -32.21
CA SER A 267 4.90 -18.40 -31.70
C SER A 267 5.26 -18.61 -30.24
N ILE A 268 4.29 -18.67 -29.35
CA ILE A 268 4.49 -19.13 -27.97
C ILE A 268 3.98 -20.57 -27.85
N THR A 269 4.75 -21.41 -27.16
CA THR A 269 4.48 -22.83 -27.00
C THR A 269 4.61 -23.22 -25.53
N PHE A 270 3.57 -23.88 -25.01
CA PHE A 270 3.55 -24.50 -23.70
C PHE A 270 3.69 -26.01 -23.90
N THR A 271 4.72 -26.61 -23.29
CA THR A 271 4.96 -28.06 -23.38
C THR A 271 4.64 -28.73 -22.05
N PHE A 272 3.81 -29.76 -22.10
CA PHE A 272 3.39 -30.56 -20.96
C PHE A 272 4.08 -31.93 -20.95
N SER A 273 4.08 -32.59 -19.80
CA SER A 273 4.62 -33.95 -19.64
C SER A 273 3.84 -35.00 -20.42
N GLU A 274 2.54 -34.79 -20.59
CA GLU A 274 1.61 -35.73 -21.22
C GLU A 274 0.73 -35.02 -22.26
N ASN A 275 0.05 -35.80 -23.09
CA ASN A 275 -0.89 -35.27 -24.07
C ASN A 275 -2.01 -34.48 -23.38
N LEU A 276 -2.32 -33.31 -23.96
CA LEU A 276 -3.35 -32.43 -23.46
C LEU A 276 -4.73 -32.93 -23.89
N PRO A 277 -5.66 -33.19 -22.95
CA PRO A 277 -6.98 -33.65 -23.27
C PRO A 277 -7.87 -32.52 -23.79
N ALA A 278 -8.96 -32.86 -24.45
CA ALA A 278 -9.93 -31.88 -24.94
C ALA A 278 -10.75 -31.28 -23.78
N PHE A 279 -10.26 -30.18 -23.21
CA PHE A 279 -10.88 -29.43 -22.12
C PHE A 279 -10.62 -27.92 -22.28
N SER A 280 -11.04 -27.13 -21.29
CA SER A 280 -10.73 -25.70 -21.28
C SER A 280 -9.34 -25.38 -20.73
N TYR A 281 -8.69 -24.47 -21.43
CA TYR A 281 -7.41 -23.87 -21.12
C TYR A 281 -7.59 -22.37 -21.15
N PHE A 282 -6.86 -21.68 -20.29
CA PHE A 282 -6.82 -20.24 -20.30
C PHE A 282 -5.40 -19.76 -20.09
N ILE A 283 -4.96 -18.82 -20.92
CA ILE A 283 -3.63 -18.24 -20.92
C ILE A 283 -3.76 -16.74 -20.87
N GLN A 284 -2.95 -16.10 -20.02
CA GLN A 284 -2.77 -14.66 -20.01
C GLN A 284 -1.27 -14.34 -20.01
N ILE A 285 -0.87 -13.45 -20.91
CA ILE A 285 0.51 -12.96 -21.03
C ILE A 285 0.48 -11.48 -20.71
N THR A 286 1.30 -11.04 -19.76
CA THR A 286 1.47 -9.63 -19.42
C THR A 286 2.87 -9.19 -19.84
N PHE A 287 2.97 -8.02 -20.45
CA PHE A 287 4.21 -7.41 -20.91
C PHE A 287 4.72 -6.38 -19.90
N THR A 288 6.00 -6.04 -19.98
CA THR A 288 6.68 -5.11 -19.06
C THR A 288 6.08 -3.71 -19.05
N ASN A 289 5.36 -3.31 -20.10
CA ASN A 289 4.65 -2.03 -20.17
C ASN A 289 3.21 -2.10 -19.62
N GLY A 290 2.81 -3.22 -19.03
CA GLY A 290 1.48 -3.41 -18.44
C GLY A 290 0.39 -3.84 -19.42
N CYS A 291 0.67 -3.93 -20.73
CA CYS A 291 -0.27 -4.58 -21.64
C CYS A 291 -0.44 -6.06 -21.26
N ALA A 292 -1.66 -6.59 -21.40
CA ALA A 292 -1.90 -8.02 -21.37
C ALA A 292 -2.74 -8.51 -22.56
N ILE A 293 -2.51 -9.75 -22.96
CA ILE A 293 -3.31 -10.52 -23.93
C ILE A 293 -3.78 -11.81 -23.28
N SER A 294 -4.94 -12.30 -23.69
CA SER A 294 -5.53 -13.53 -23.16
C SER A 294 -6.07 -14.43 -24.27
N VAL A 295 -5.97 -15.74 -24.09
CA VAL A 295 -6.53 -16.75 -25.01
C VAL A 295 -7.15 -17.88 -24.18
N GLY A 296 -8.32 -18.36 -24.57
CA GLY A 296 -8.99 -19.48 -23.93
C GLY A 296 -9.97 -20.18 -24.86
N ASN A 297 -10.50 -21.33 -24.42
CA ASN A 297 -11.56 -22.09 -25.09
C ASN A 297 -12.66 -22.59 -24.13
#